data_AF-A0A959TAP7-F1
#
_entry.id   AF-A0A959TAP7-F1
#
_cell.length_a   1.000
_cell.length_b   1.000
_cell.length_c   1.000
_cell.angle_alpha   90.00
_cell.angle_beta   90.00
_cell.angle_gamma   90.00
#
_symmetry.space_group_name_H-M   'P 1'
#
loop_
_entity.id
_entity.type
_entity.pdbx_description
1 polymer ?
#
loop_
_entity_poly.entity_id
_entity_poly.type
_entity_poly.pdbx_seq_one_letter_code
_entity_poly.pdbx_strand_id
1 'polypeptide(L)'
;MTDHTASDPLADRLAQLAELPAHLRSTHLGIDTAIDRVLDAVRPWHLFAETQQRPRVVGLWGMTGTGKSTLVRSVVEHLQLTDRTFWLDAGECRKPSWLDNTLERLLEHHDGKPFVLVVDEFQHARTIKGGTEQEEPGELRRLWELLDSGRTTITEPNTYQERSLMDMADRMQACLAQGVK
;
A
#
# COMPACT_ATOMS: atom_id res chain seq x y z
N MET A 1 20.21 -25.05 29.83
CA MET A 1 19.96 -23.64 30.17
C MET A 1 19.86 -22.89 28.85
N THR A 2 18.70 -23.02 28.20
CA THR A 2 18.44 -22.45 26.87
C THR A 2 17.75 -21.12 27.06
N ASP A 3 18.35 -20.10 26.48
CA ASP A 3 17.96 -18.70 26.50
C ASP A 3 16.56 -18.53 25.88
N HIS A 4 15.57 -18.21 26.72
CA HIS A 4 14.22 -17.81 26.31
C HIS A 4 14.10 -16.29 26.51
N THR A 5 14.75 -15.53 25.63
CA THR A 5 14.59 -14.06 25.51
C THR A 5 14.10 -13.67 24.12
N ALA A 6 13.20 -14.47 23.53
CA ALA A 6 12.35 -13.96 22.46
C ALA A 6 11.19 -13.20 23.11
N SER A 7 11.13 -11.89 22.93
CA SER A 7 9.99 -11.08 23.38
C SER A 7 8.70 -11.63 22.77
N ASP A 8 7.61 -11.60 23.53
CA ASP A 8 6.29 -11.94 23.01
C ASP A 8 5.90 -10.89 21.96
N PRO A 9 5.76 -11.25 20.66
CA PRO A 9 5.45 -10.29 19.61
C PRO A 9 4.17 -9.51 19.86
N LEU A 10 3.21 -10.09 20.58
CA LEU A 10 1.98 -9.40 20.98
C LEU A 10 2.25 -8.38 22.07
N ALA A 11 3.09 -8.71 23.05
CA ALA A 11 3.49 -7.78 24.11
C ALA A 11 4.24 -6.57 23.54
N ASP A 12 5.13 -6.79 22.57
CA ASP A 12 5.85 -5.70 21.89
C ASP A 12 4.89 -4.77 21.14
N ARG A 13 3.95 -5.34 20.36
CA ARG A 13 2.91 -4.57 19.65
C ARG A 13 2.02 -3.79 20.62
N LEU A 14 1.70 -4.35 21.79
CA LEU A 14 0.93 -3.67 22.83
C LEU A 14 1.72 -2.52 23.47
N ALA A 15 3.02 -2.70 23.71
CA ALA A 15 3.89 -1.66 24.23
C ALA A 15 4.01 -0.48 23.25
N GLN A 16 4.25 -0.76 21.96
CA GLN A 16 4.26 0.24 20.89
C GLN A 16 2.95 1.05 20.87
N LEU A 17 1.80 0.38 20.96
CA LEU A 17 0.49 1.05 20.98
C LEU A 17 0.25 1.88 22.25
N ALA A 18 0.86 1.52 23.38
CA ALA A 18 0.71 2.26 24.64
C ALA A 18 1.48 3.59 24.62
N GLU A 19 2.63 3.64 23.96
CA GLU A 19 3.48 4.83 23.85
C GLU A 19 3.05 5.79 22.73
N LEU A 20 2.45 5.24 21.67
CA LEU A 20 2.07 5.98 20.46
C LEU A 20 1.19 7.22 20.70
N PRO A 21 0.13 7.21 21.54
CA PRO A 21 -0.69 8.40 21.76
C PRO A 21 0.11 9.59 22.31
N ALA A 22 1.00 9.34 23.28
CA ALA A 22 1.84 10.37 23.88
C ALA A 22 2.82 10.94 22.86
N HIS A 23 3.42 10.06 22.04
CA HIS A 23 4.31 10.47 20.96
C HIS A 23 3.60 11.35 19.92
N LEU A 24 2.42 10.95 19.45
CA LEU A 24 1.69 11.70 18.42
C LEU A 24 1.19 13.05 18.93
N ARG A 25 0.67 13.13 20.16
CA ARG A 25 0.19 14.39 20.75
C ARG A 25 1.32 15.40 20.98
N SER A 26 2.56 14.95 21.14
CA SER A 26 3.72 15.84 21.25
C SER A 26 4.05 16.57 19.94
N THR A 27 3.68 16.00 18.79
CA THR A 27 4.04 16.50 17.45
C THR A 27 2.85 17.03 16.66
N HIS A 28 1.64 16.55 16.95
CA HIS A 28 0.40 16.86 16.21
C HIS A 28 -0.59 17.59 17.12
N LEU A 29 -0.35 18.89 17.31
CA LEU A 29 -1.09 19.72 18.25
C LEU A 29 -2.54 19.98 17.79
N GLY A 30 -3.49 19.87 18.71
CA GLY A 30 -4.89 20.28 18.50
C GLY A 30 -5.75 19.28 17.71
N ILE A 31 -5.24 18.06 17.48
CA ILE A 31 -5.98 16.99 16.80
C ILE A 31 -6.12 15.71 17.64
N ASP A 32 -6.04 15.81 18.97
CA ASP A 32 -6.06 14.70 19.92
C ASP A 32 -7.23 13.73 19.68
N THR A 33 -8.45 14.25 19.51
CA THR A 33 -9.63 13.43 19.20
C THR A 33 -9.49 12.68 17.88
N ALA A 34 -8.83 13.26 16.88
CA ALA A 34 -8.58 12.58 15.61
C ALA A 34 -7.50 11.51 15.76
N ILE A 35 -6.45 11.77 16.54
CA ILE A 35 -5.41 10.78 16.90
C ILE A 35 -6.09 9.57 17.54
N ASP A 36 -6.92 9.77 18.56
CA ASP A 36 -7.59 8.69 19.26
C ASP A 36 -8.44 7.82 18.31
N ARG A 37 -9.21 8.46 17.43
CA ARG A 37 -10.01 7.74 16.42
C ARG A 37 -9.17 6.94 15.42
N VAL A 38 -8.02 7.47 15.01
CA VAL A 38 -7.08 6.75 14.13
C VAL A 38 -6.49 5.55 14.86
N LEU A 39 -6.05 5.72 16.10
CA LEU A 39 -5.46 4.63 16.89
C LEU A 39 -6.47 3.54 17.20
N ASP A 40 -7.71 3.89 17.55
CA ASP A 40 -8.81 2.94 17.74
C ASP A 40 -9.13 2.16 16.46
N ALA A 41 -9.02 2.82 15.30
CA ALA A 41 -9.20 2.16 14.01
C ALA A 41 -8.02 1.22 13.70
N VAL A 42 -6.77 1.63 13.91
CA VAL A 42 -5.58 0.85 13.55
C VAL A 42 -5.35 -0.33 14.50
N ARG A 43 -5.63 -0.16 15.80
CA ARG A 43 -5.27 -1.10 16.87
C ARG A 43 -5.69 -2.56 16.62
N PRO A 44 -6.95 -2.87 16.24
CA PRO A 44 -7.34 -4.27 16.03
C PRO A 44 -6.56 -4.93 14.88
N TRP A 45 -6.24 -4.17 13.83
CA TRP A 45 -5.42 -4.69 12.73
C TRP A 45 -3.97 -4.88 13.19
N HIS A 46 -3.36 -3.91 13.87
CA HIS A 46 -1.95 -4.06 14.33
C HIS A 46 -1.76 -5.29 15.23
N LEU A 47 -2.72 -5.56 16.12
CA LEU A 47 -2.65 -6.68 17.04
C LEU A 47 -2.95 -8.03 16.37
N PHE A 48 -3.92 -8.09 15.45
CA PHE A 48 -4.48 -9.35 14.95
C PHE A 48 -4.60 -9.43 13.43
N ALA A 49 -3.71 -8.75 12.68
CA ALA A 49 -3.79 -8.66 11.22
C ALA A 49 -3.91 -10.03 10.53
N GLU A 50 -3.18 -11.04 11.02
CA GLU A 50 -3.16 -12.40 10.46
C GLU A 50 -4.52 -13.11 10.52
N THR A 51 -5.43 -12.65 11.38
CA THR A 51 -6.77 -13.25 11.56
C THR A 51 -7.86 -12.55 10.74
N GLN A 52 -7.56 -11.40 10.15
CA GLN A 52 -8.53 -10.62 9.40
C GLN A 52 -8.77 -11.25 8.02
N GLN A 53 -10.05 -11.45 7.66
CA GLN A 53 -10.42 -11.98 6.34
C GLN A 53 -10.60 -10.90 5.28
N ARG A 54 -10.70 -9.64 5.68
CA ARG A 54 -10.88 -8.48 4.81
C ARG A 54 -9.97 -7.33 5.26
N PRO A 55 -9.54 -6.44 4.35
CA PRO A 55 -8.76 -5.27 4.72
C PRO A 55 -9.52 -4.38 5.69
N ARG A 56 -8.78 -3.78 6.63
CA ARG A 56 -9.31 -2.69 7.43
C ARG A 56 -9.04 -1.36 6.72
N VAL A 57 -10.10 -0.72 6.24
CA VAL A 57 -10.01 0.57 5.53
C VAL A 57 -10.26 1.73 6.50
N VAL A 58 -9.37 2.70 6.52
CA VAL A 58 -9.46 3.91 7.36
C VAL A 58 -9.39 5.15 6.46
N GLY A 59 -10.44 5.98 6.49
CA GLY A 59 -10.49 7.23 5.72
C GLY A 59 -10.12 8.44 6.58
N LEU A 60 -9.15 9.24 6.12
CA LEU A 60 -8.76 10.49 6.78
C LEU A 60 -9.30 11.69 6.00
N TRP A 61 -10.23 12.43 6.60
CA TRP A 61 -10.85 13.61 6.01
C TRP A 61 -10.34 14.89 6.67
N GLY A 62 -9.98 15.88 5.86
CA GLY A 62 -9.52 17.17 6.34
C GLY A 62 -8.87 17.98 5.23
N MET A 63 -8.68 19.28 5.46
CA MET A 63 -8.07 20.17 4.47
C MET A 63 -6.63 19.73 4.13
N THR A 64 -6.15 20.09 2.94
CA THR A 64 -4.73 19.90 2.59
C THR A 64 -3.86 20.71 3.56
N GLY A 65 -2.67 20.19 3.86
CA GLY A 65 -1.74 20.84 4.80
C GLY A 65 -2.06 20.68 6.29
N THR A 66 -3.15 20.01 6.70
CA THR A 66 -3.47 19.78 8.13
C THR A 66 -2.68 18.63 8.78
N GLY A 67 -1.61 18.16 8.13
CA GLY A 67 -0.74 17.11 8.68
C GLY A 67 -1.27 15.67 8.61
N LYS A 68 -2.28 15.36 7.78
CA LYS A 68 -2.81 13.99 7.65
C LYS A 68 -1.74 12.98 7.23
N SER A 69 -0.99 13.28 6.16
CA SER A 69 0.08 12.40 5.67
C SER A 69 1.24 12.31 6.67
N THR A 70 1.53 13.39 7.41
CA THR A 70 2.52 13.39 8.49
C THR A 70 2.09 12.49 9.64
N LEU A 71 0.82 12.56 10.07
CA LEU A 71 0.26 11.70 11.11
C LEU A 71 0.39 10.22 10.74
N VAL A 72 0.02 9.86 9.51
CA VAL A 72 0.14 8.48 9.02
C VAL A 72 1.60 8.02 9.00
N ARG A 73 2.54 8.87 8.55
CA ARG A 73 3.98 8.56 8.59
C ARG A 73 4.46 8.30 10.01
N SER A 74 4.12 9.17 10.96
CA SER A 74 4.50 8.98 12.37
C SER A 74 3.93 7.70 12.98
N VAL A 75 2.69 7.32 12.64
CA VAL A 75 2.11 6.03 13.06
C VAL A 75 2.89 4.86 12.47
N VAL A 76 3.16 4.88 11.15
CA VAL A 76 3.89 3.81 10.45
C VAL A 76 5.30 3.63 11.00
N GLU A 77 6.02 4.74 11.21
CA GLU A 77 7.37 4.73 11.74
C GLU A 77 7.42 4.20 13.18
N HIS A 78 6.53 4.70 14.05
CA HIS A 78 6.50 4.29 15.45
C HIS A 78 6.09 2.83 15.64
N LEU A 79 5.15 2.33 14.81
CA LEU A 79 4.73 0.93 14.81
C LEU A 79 5.66 0.00 14.02
N GLN A 80 6.78 0.52 13.49
CA GLN A 80 7.77 -0.23 12.71
C GLN A 80 7.12 -0.98 11.52
N LEU A 81 6.29 -0.27 10.76
CA LEU A 81 5.57 -0.79 9.59
C LEU A 81 6.18 -0.31 8.27
N THR A 82 7.25 0.48 8.30
CA THR A 82 7.85 1.16 7.14
C THR A 82 8.23 0.19 6.03
N ASP A 83 8.75 -0.99 6.37
CA ASP A 83 9.18 -2.03 5.43
C ASP A 83 8.03 -2.68 4.65
N ARG A 84 6.81 -2.60 5.18
CA ARG A 84 5.57 -3.17 4.62
C ARG A 84 4.48 -2.13 4.39
N THR A 85 4.87 -0.85 4.28
CA THR A 85 3.96 0.25 3.95
C THR A 85 4.22 0.73 2.53
N PHE A 86 3.17 0.75 1.71
CA PHE A 86 3.21 1.17 0.32
C PHE A 86 2.40 2.44 0.15
N TRP A 87 3.00 3.45 -0.50
CA TRP A 87 2.37 4.75 -0.71
C TRP A 87 2.00 4.91 -2.18
N LEU A 88 0.75 5.25 -2.44
CA LEU A 88 0.21 5.59 -3.75
C LEU A 88 -0.30 7.02 -3.73
N ASP A 89 -0.03 7.77 -4.80
CA ASP A 89 -0.64 9.08 -5.04
C ASP A 89 -1.83 8.91 -6.00
N ALA A 90 -3.06 9.12 -5.50
CA ALA A 90 -4.26 9.03 -6.34
C ALA A 90 -4.35 10.13 -7.40
N GLY A 91 -3.54 11.17 -7.34
CA GLY A 91 -3.32 12.12 -8.44
C GLY A 91 -2.84 11.42 -9.72
N GLU A 92 -2.19 10.26 -9.59
CA GLU A 92 -1.65 9.48 -10.71
C GLU A 92 -2.51 8.28 -11.11
N CYS A 93 -3.67 8.06 -10.47
CA CYS A 93 -4.49 6.85 -10.66
C CYS A 93 -5.02 6.59 -12.08
N ARG A 94 -4.85 7.56 -12.98
CA ARG A 94 -5.22 7.44 -14.40
C ARG A 94 -4.05 7.01 -15.29
N LYS A 95 -2.82 7.00 -14.78
CA LYS A 95 -1.66 6.51 -15.52
C LYS A 95 -1.75 4.98 -15.64
N PRO A 96 -1.42 4.40 -16.81
CA PRO A 96 -1.23 2.97 -16.91
C PRO A 96 -0.20 2.49 -15.89
N SER A 97 -0.42 1.33 -15.28
CA SER A 97 0.53 0.70 -14.36
C SER A 97 0.79 1.48 -13.06
N TRP A 98 -0.11 2.40 -12.69
CA TRP A 98 -0.05 3.11 -11.40
C TRP A 98 -0.01 2.14 -10.21
N LEU A 99 -0.79 1.05 -10.28
CA LEU A 99 -0.87 0.07 -9.21
C LEU A 99 0.13 -1.09 -9.42
N ASP A 100 0.51 -1.40 -10.67
CA ASP A 100 1.30 -2.58 -11.03
C ASP A 100 2.61 -2.70 -10.23
N ASN A 101 3.44 -1.65 -10.19
CA ASN A 101 4.72 -1.70 -9.45
C ASN A 101 4.51 -2.03 -7.96
N THR A 102 3.45 -1.49 -7.36
CA THR A 102 3.13 -1.77 -5.96
C THR A 102 2.66 -3.22 -5.79
N LEU A 103 1.84 -3.74 -6.71
CA LEU A 103 1.39 -5.13 -6.66
C LEU A 103 2.51 -6.14 -6.89
N GLU A 104 3.44 -5.85 -7.80
CA GLU A 104 4.62 -6.68 -8.04
C GLU A 104 5.46 -6.80 -6.76
N ARG A 105 5.75 -5.67 -6.10
CA ARG A 105 6.49 -5.67 -4.83
C ARG A 105 5.74 -6.38 -3.71
N LEU A 106 4.43 -6.19 -3.64
CA LEU A 106 3.56 -6.89 -2.70
C LEU A 106 3.60 -8.41 -2.92
N LEU A 107 3.51 -8.85 -4.17
CA LEU A 107 3.58 -10.27 -4.54
C LEU A 107 4.92 -10.88 -4.15
N GLU A 108 6.03 -10.19 -4.45
CA GLU A 108 7.38 -10.70 -4.20
C GLU A 108 7.70 -10.83 -2.70
N HIS A 109 7.27 -9.88 -1.87
CA HIS A 109 7.78 -9.76 -0.49
C HIS A 109 6.69 -9.99 0.57
N HIS A 110 5.43 -9.72 0.26
CA HIS A 110 4.32 -9.62 1.21
C HIS A 110 3.07 -10.44 0.81
N ASP A 111 3.15 -11.35 -0.14
CA ASP A 111 2.01 -12.22 -0.46
C ASP A 111 1.60 -13.06 0.75
N GLY A 112 0.30 -13.05 1.05
CA GLY A 112 -0.28 -13.65 2.25
C GLY A 112 0.14 -13.02 3.59
N LYS A 113 0.93 -11.94 3.60
CA LYS A 113 1.39 -11.27 4.82
C LYS A 113 0.68 -9.94 5.03
N PRO A 114 0.49 -9.48 6.29
CA PRO A 114 -0.04 -8.16 6.57
C PRO A 114 0.84 -7.03 6.01
N PHE A 115 0.22 -6.09 5.30
CA PHE A 115 0.85 -4.87 4.80
C PHE A 115 -0.08 -3.66 4.97
N VAL A 116 0.49 -2.46 4.90
CA VAL A 116 -0.25 -1.19 4.90
C VAL A 116 -0.20 -0.58 3.50
N LEU A 117 -1.35 -0.21 2.97
CA LEU A 117 -1.45 0.58 1.74
C LEU A 117 -2.00 1.96 2.08
N VAL A 118 -1.23 3.00 1.78
CA VAL A 118 -1.65 4.39 1.94
C VAL A 118 -1.91 4.98 0.57
N VAL A 119 -3.13 5.45 0.35
CA VAL A 119 -3.50 6.17 -0.88
C VAL A 119 -3.69 7.64 -0.52
N ASP A 120 -2.69 8.46 -0.82
CA ASP A 120 -2.71 9.90 -0.58
C ASP A 120 -3.46 10.63 -1.71
N GLU A 121 -3.89 11.87 -1.44
CA GLU A 121 -4.61 12.72 -2.39
C GLU A 121 -5.85 12.02 -3.01
N PHE A 122 -6.53 11.18 -2.21
CA PHE A 122 -7.61 10.28 -2.65
C PHE A 122 -8.77 10.97 -3.37
N GLN A 123 -9.01 12.27 -3.15
CA GLN A 123 -10.04 13.01 -3.88
C GLN A 123 -9.82 13.04 -5.40
N HIS A 124 -8.60 12.77 -5.88
CA HIS A 124 -8.29 12.65 -7.30
C HIS A 124 -8.85 11.38 -7.94
N ALA A 125 -9.16 10.34 -7.13
CA ALA A 125 -9.81 9.11 -7.56
C ALA A 125 -11.32 9.27 -7.83
N ARG A 126 -11.91 10.47 -7.66
CA ARG A 126 -13.34 10.68 -7.91
C ARG A 126 -13.72 10.36 -9.37
N THR A 127 -14.84 9.67 -9.54
CA THR A 127 -15.44 9.36 -10.84
C THR A 127 -16.58 10.31 -11.21
N ILE A 128 -16.98 11.22 -10.32
CA ILE A 128 -18.01 12.23 -10.62
C ILE A 128 -17.35 13.61 -10.74
N LYS A 129 -17.55 14.26 -11.89
CA LYS A 129 -17.06 15.62 -12.16
C LYS A 129 -18.17 16.47 -12.77
N GLY A 130 -18.53 17.57 -12.12
CA GLY A 130 -19.60 18.46 -12.59
C GLY A 130 -20.97 17.78 -12.69
N GLY A 131 -21.25 16.77 -11.86
CA GLY A 131 -22.48 15.98 -11.90
C GLY A 131 -22.51 14.90 -12.99
N THR A 132 -21.45 14.77 -13.79
CA THR A 132 -21.32 13.72 -14.80
C THR A 132 -20.41 12.60 -14.30
N GLU A 133 -20.84 11.36 -14.52
CA GLU A 133 -20.02 10.18 -14.32
C GLU A 133 -18.91 10.15 -15.38
N GLN A 134 -17.71 9.85 -14.93
CA GLN A 134 -16.51 9.69 -15.74
C GLN A 134 -16.17 8.22 -15.78
N GLU A 135 -15.57 7.80 -16.90
CA GLU A 135 -15.05 6.44 -17.01
C GLU A 135 -14.01 6.16 -15.90
N GLU A 136 -14.24 5.06 -15.21
CA GLU A 136 -13.38 4.56 -14.14
C GLU A 136 -12.12 3.90 -14.75
N PRO A 137 -10.91 4.36 -14.40
CA PRO A 137 -9.68 3.73 -14.86
C PRO A 137 -9.59 2.27 -14.40
N GLY A 138 -9.02 1.39 -15.24
CA GLY A 138 -8.81 -0.02 -14.87
C GLY A 138 -7.97 -0.21 -13.60
N GLU A 139 -6.95 0.63 -13.40
CA GLU A 139 -6.16 0.67 -12.16
C GLU A 139 -7.02 0.93 -10.92
N LEU A 140 -7.98 1.85 -11.04
CA LEU A 140 -8.83 2.24 -9.93
C LEU A 140 -9.81 1.13 -9.57
N ARG A 141 -10.34 0.43 -10.57
CA ARG A 141 -11.16 -0.77 -10.36
C ARG A 141 -10.37 -1.87 -9.63
N ARG A 142 -9.11 -2.10 -10.01
CA ARG A 142 -8.22 -3.06 -9.32
C ARG A 142 -7.95 -2.65 -7.86
N LEU A 143 -7.76 -1.37 -7.60
CA LEU A 143 -7.66 -0.84 -6.24
C LEU A 143 -8.95 -1.13 -5.43
N TRP A 144 -10.13 -0.96 -6.03
CA TRP A 144 -11.40 -1.27 -5.36
C TRP A 144 -11.55 -2.74 -5.00
N GLU A 145 -11.19 -3.65 -5.89
CA GLU A 145 -11.16 -5.10 -5.60
C GLU A 145 -10.23 -5.41 -4.42
N LEU A 146 -9.05 -4.79 -4.40
CA LEU A 146 -8.07 -4.93 -3.33
C LEU A 146 -8.63 -4.41 -2.00
N LEU A 147 -9.28 -3.25 -1.98
CA LEU A 147 -9.86 -2.67 -0.75
C LEU A 147 -11.05 -3.47 -0.21
N ASP A 148 -11.90 -4.04 -1.08
CA ASP A 148 -13.09 -4.81 -0.66
C ASP A 148 -12.73 -6.19 -0.10
N SER A 149 -11.84 -6.90 -0.82
CA SER A 149 -11.59 -8.33 -0.60
C SER A 149 -10.21 -8.66 -0.06
N GLY A 150 -9.26 -7.72 -0.14
CA GLY A 150 -7.83 -7.98 0.13
C GLY A 150 -7.15 -8.77 -0.98
N ARG A 151 -7.79 -8.91 -2.13
CA ARG A 151 -7.31 -9.66 -3.29
C ARG A 151 -7.52 -8.81 -4.55
N THR A 152 -6.60 -8.93 -5.49
CA THR A 152 -6.73 -8.32 -6.80
C THR A 152 -5.99 -9.16 -7.83
N THR A 153 -6.25 -8.90 -9.10
CA THR A 153 -5.58 -9.60 -10.20
C THR A 153 -4.38 -8.80 -10.65
N ILE A 154 -3.23 -9.46 -10.74
CA ILE A 154 -2.03 -8.90 -11.35
C ILE A 154 -2.12 -9.23 -12.84
N THR A 155 -2.13 -8.19 -13.67
CA THR A 155 -2.06 -8.37 -15.12
C THR A 155 -0.60 -8.63 -15.45
N GLU A 156 -0.27 -9.77 -16.02
CA GLU A 156 1.11 -10.03 -16.48
C GLU A 156 1.54 -8.90 -17.44
N PRO A 157 2.79 -8.41 -17.32
CA PRO A 157 3.29 -7.36 -18.20
C PRO A 157 3.20 -7.83 -19.64
N ASN A 158 2.23 -7.25 -20.35
CA ASN A 158 2.03 -7.19 -21.77
C ASN A 158 2.92 -8.15 -22.59
N THR A 159 2.38 -9.29 -23.00
CA THR A 159 2.91 -10.23 -24.03
C THR A 159 3.63 -9.56 -25.21
N TYR A 160 3.37 -8.28 -25.50
CA TYR A 160 4.17 -7.47 -26.43
C TYR A 160 5.66 -7.34 -26.07
N GLN A 161 6.04 -7.17 -24.80
CA GLN A 161 7.46 -7.09 -24.42
C GLN A 161 8.13 -8.47 -24.53
N GLU A 162 7.46 -9.54 -24.12
CA GLU A 162 7.94 -10.90 -24.34
C GLU A 162 8.09 -11.21 -25.83
N ARG A 163 7.10 -10.84 -26.65
CA ARG A 163 7.18 -10.99 -28.11
C ARG A 163 8.31 -10.17 -28.71
N SER A 164 8.55 -8.95 -28.23
CA SER A 164 9.66 -8.12 -28.70
C SER A 164 11.01 -8.69 -28.30
N LEU A 165 11.12 -9.28 -27.11
CA LEU A 165 12.34 -9.96 -26.65
C LEU A 165 12.58 -11.26 -27.43
N MET A 166 11.52 -12.03 -27.71
CA MET A 166 11.59 -13.21 -28.57
C MET A 166 11.97 -12.86 -30.01
N ASP A 167 11.36 -11.83 -30.61
CA ASP A 167 11.72 -11.34 -31.95
C ASP A 167 13.17 -10.84 -31.98
N MET A 168 13.64 -10.19 -30.92
CA MET A 168 15.05 -9.80 -30.80
C MET A 168 15.98 -11.00 -30.68
N ALA A 169 15.61 -12.02 -29.89
CA ALA A 169 16.36 -13.26 -29.74
C ALA A 169 16.47 -14.03 -31.07
N ASP A 170 15.35 -14.15 -31.80
CA ASP A 170 15.28 -14.80 -33.12
C ASP A 170 16.16 -14.07 -34.13
N ARG A 171 16.13 -12.73 -34.14
CA ARG A 171 17.00 -11.91 -34.99
C ARG A 171 18.48 -12.07 -34.64
N MET A 172 18.82 -12.10 -33.35
CA MET A 172 20.20 -12.34 -32.91
C MET A 172 20.68 -13.74 -33.34
N GLN A 173 19.85 -14.77 -33.21
CA GLN A 173 20.17 -16.11 -33.71
C GLN A 173 20.35 -16.14 -35.23
N ALA A 174 19.50 -15.44 -35.98
CA ALA A 174 19.64 -15.32 -37.43
C ALA A 174 20.96 -14.62 -37.84
N CYS A 175 21.34 -13.55 -37.15
CA CYS A 175 22.62 -12.86 -37.37
C CYS A 175 23.83 -13.75 -37.05
N LEU A 176 23.77 -14.51 -35.95
CA LEU A 176 24.81 -15.48 -35.58
C LEU A 176 24.93 -16.60 -36.62
N ALA A 177 23.80 -17.10 -37.13
CA ALA A 177 23.76 -18.10 -38.20
C ALA A 177 24.32 -17.59 -39.53
N GLN A 178 24.23 -16.27 -39.78
CA GLN A 178 24.83 -15.61 -40.94
C GLN A 178 26.32 -15.27 -40.76
N GLY A 179 26.93 -15.64 -39.64
CA GLY A 179 28.36 -15.46 -39.41
C GLY A 179 28.76 -14.02 -39.05
N VAL A 180 27.81 -13.18 -38.66
CA VAL A 180 28.09 -11.86 -38.08
C VAL A 180 28.68 -12.09 -36.69
N LYS A 181 29.98 -11.78 -36.53
CA LYS A 181 30.70 -11.85 -35.25
C LYS A 181 30.68 -10.52 -34.52
#